data_AF-A0A8H6G4V3-F1
#
_entry.id   AF-A0A8H6G4V3-F1
#
_cell.length_a   1.000
_cell.length_b   1.000
_cell.length_c   1.000
_cell.angle_alpha   90.00
_cell.angle_beta   90.00
_cell.angle_gamma   90.00
#
_symmetry.space_group_name_H-M   'P 1'
#
loop_
_entity.id
_entity.type
_entity.pdbx_description
1 polymer ?
#
loop_
_entity_poly.entity_id
_entity_poly.type
_entity_poly.pdbx_seq_one_letter_code
_entity_poly.pdbx_strand_id
1 'polypeptide(L)'
;MLLRTLGFELRIPLPLDYLPRYLERAMGDVTGASENYDSWGNEDKEEYGVVKDAMDTSFGRACRTKAVSACKNYQLTNLFPARAVALGCLHVVMEERGLRTANSRKEWVDDIASRKVDIEDFEEVVEVLTRS
;
A
#
# COMPACT_ATOMS: atom_id res chain seq x y z
N MET A 1 7.16 -16.36 27.96
CA MET A 1 5.69 -16.29 27.84
C MET A 1 5.24 -15.72 26.49
N LEU A 2 5.90 -14.68 25.96
CA LEU A 2 5.54 -14.01 24.70
C LEU A 2 5.44 -14.96 23.47
N LEU A 3 6.32 -15.96 23.37
CA LEU A 3 6.27 -16.95 22.28
C LEU A 3 5.05 -17.88 22.35
N ARG A 4 4.56 -18.18 23.56
CA ARG A 4 3.37 -19.02 23.75
C ARG A 4 2.08 -18.25 23.45
N THR A 5 2.03 -16.95 23.73
CA THR A 5 0.88 -16.10 23.42
C THR A 5 0.74 -15.81 21.93
N LEU A 6 1.87 -15.76 21.20
CA LEU A 6 1.89 -15.64 19.73
C LEU A 6 1.69 -16.98 19.00
N GLY A 7 1.44 -18.08 19.72
CA GLY A 7 1.31 -19.40 19.11
C GLY A 7 2.56 -19.88 18.36
N PHE A 8 3.74 -19.36 18.71
CA PHE A 8 5.01 -19.55 17.98
C PHE A 8 5.00 -19.00 16.54
N GLU A 9 4.03 -18.17 16.19
CA GLU A 9 3.98 -17.50 14.89
C GLU A 9 4.91 -16.28 14.91
N LEU A 10 6.14 -16.50 14.43
CA LEU A 10 7.20 -15.49 14.42
C LEU A 10 7.15 -14.54 13.22
N ARG A 11 6.30 -14.83 12.23
CA ARG A 11 6.17 -14.04 11.01
C ARG A 11 4.87 -13.25 11.04
N ILE A 12 4.92 -12.06 11.64
CA ILE A 12 3.82 -11.11 11.60
C ILE A 12 3.98 -10.31 10.30
N PRO A 13 3.03 -10.39 9.35
CA PRO A 13 3.09 -9.60 8.13
C PRO A 13 2.95 -8.13 8.47
N LEU A 14 3.89 -7.30 8.03
CA LEU A 14 3.87 -5.86 8.28
C LEU A 14 3.34 -5.12 7.05
N PRO A 15 2.61 -3.99 7.22
CA PRO A 15 2.20 -3.16 6.09
C PRO A 15 3.39 -2.68 5.23
N LEU A 16 4.55 -2.51 5.88
CA LEU A 16 5.81 -2.14 5.25
C LEU A 16 6.31 -3.16 4.22
N ASP A 17 5.94 -4.43 4.36
CA ASP A 17 6.35 -5.51 3.43
C ASP A 17 5.63 -5.40 2.08
N TYR A 18 4.46 -4.75 2.05
CA TYR A 18 3.61 -4.63 0.86
C TYR A 18 3.71 -3.26 0.19
N LEU A 19 4.14 -2.24 0.94
CA LEU A 19 4.23 -0.86 0.48
C LEU A 19 5.03 -0.68 -0.83
N PRO A 20 6.24 -1.25 -0.99
CA PRO A 20 7.06 -1.02 -2.19
C PRO A 20 6.35 -1.45 -3.46
N ARG A 21 5.75 -2.64 -3.45
CA ARG A 21 5.01 -3.18 -4.60
C ARG A 21 3.77 -2.36 -4.94
N TYR A 22 3.05 -1.85 -3.93
CA TYR A 22 1.87 -1.03 -4.16
C TYR A 22 2.22 0.37 -4.64
N LEU A 23 3.32 0.95 -4.14
CA LEU A 23 3.85 2.22 -4.59
C LEU A 23 4.22 2.18 -6.07
N GLU A 24 4.94 1.14 -6.49
CA GLU A 24 5.31 0.96 -7.90
C GLU A 24 4.09 0.92 -8.82
N ARG A 25 3.06 0.15 -8.45
CA ARG A 25 1.82 0.02 -9.23
C ARG A 25 1.02 1.32 -9.26
N ALA A 26 0.85 1.99 -8.12
CA ALA A 26 0.11 3.25 -8.05
C ALA A 26 0.80 4.38 -8.82
N MET A 27 2.14 4.43 -8.81
CA MET A 27 2.90 5.40 -9.60
C MET A 27 2.80 5.11 -11.11
N GLY A 28 2.78 3.83 -11.50
CA GLY A 28 2.50 3.43 -12.89
C GLY A 28 1.12 3.89 -13.37
N ASP A 29 0.10 3.79 -12.52
CA ASP A 29 -1.27 4.23 -12.83
C ASP A 29 -1.37 5.77 -12.93
N VAL A 30 -0.75 6.50 -12.00
CA VAL A 30 -0.74 7.98 -12.00
C VAL A 30 0.01 8.58 -13.20
N THR A 31 1.03 7.89 -13.70
CA THR A 31 1.83 8.35 -14.86
C THR A 31 1.25 7.93 -16.20
N GLY A 32 0.13 7.18 -16.22
CA GLY A 32 -0.49 6.69 -17.45
C GLY A 32 0.25 5.52 -18.10
N ALA A 33 1.22 4.91 -17.42
CA ALA A 33 1.96 3.72 -17.87
C ALA A 33 1.21 2.40 -17.56
N SER A 34 -0.11 2.47 -17.41
CA SER A 34 -0.98 1.43 -16.86
C SER A 34 -1.13 0.19 -17.76
N GLU A 35 -0.94 0.30 -19.07
CA GLU A 35 -1.35 -0.78 -19.98
C GLU A 35 -0.43 -2.01 -20.02
N ASN A 36 0.72 -2.07 -19.32
CA ASN A 36 1.64 -3.20 -19.48
C ASN A 36 2.67 -3.43 -18.34
N TYR A 37 2.36 -3.13 -17.08
CA TYR A 37 3.33 -3.26 -15.97
C TYR A 37 3.87 -4.70 -15.77
N ASP A 38 3.01 -5.71 -15.96
CA ASP A 38 3.38 -7.13 -15.83
C ASP A 38 4.08 -7.69 -17.10
N SER A 39 4.06 -6.96 -18.22
CA SER A 39 4.75 -7.37 -19.46
C SER A 39 6.03 -6.60 -19.73
N TRP A 40 6.31 -5.53 -18.98
CA TRP A 40 7.60 -4.85 -19.02
C TRP A 40 8.72 -5.78 -18.53
N GLY A 41 9.72 -5.99 -19.39
CA GLY A 41 10.95 -6.68 -19.02
C GLY A 41 11.64 -5.96 -17.87
N ASN A 42 12.45 -6.68 -17.09
CA ASN A 42 13.25 -6.05 -16.02
C ASN A 42 14.11 -4.89 -16.54
N GLU A 43 14.50 -4.92 -17.82
CA GLU A 43 15.28 -3.87 -18.49
C GLU A 43 14.43 -2.62 -18.78
N ASP A 44 13.18 -2.76 -19.26
CA ASP A 44 12.28 -1.62 -19.52
C ASP A 44 11.83 -0.93 -18.22
N LYS A 45 11.75 -1.67 -17.12
CA LYS A 45 11.47 -1.13 -15.78
C LYS A 45 12.60 -0.24 -15.28
N GLU A 46 13.84 -0.55 -15.64
CA GLU A 46 15.01 0.29 -15.35
C GLU A 46 15.07 1.52 -16.27
N GLU A 47 14.67 1.41 -17.54
CA GLU A 47 14.76 2.47 -18.54
C GLU A 47 13.71 3.59 -18.35
N TYR A 48 12.49 3.26 -17.90
CA TYR A 48 11.43 4.24 -17.60
C TYR A 48 11.55 4.90 -16.22
N GLY A 49 12.58 4.58 -15.43
CA GLY A 49 12.71 5.13 -14.08
C GLY A 49 11.57 4.71 -13.16
N VAL A 50 11.08 3.46 -13.30
CA VAL A 50 10.20 2.86 -12.28
C VAL A 50 11.06 2.68 -11.05
N VAL A 51 10.90 3.64 -10.15
CA VAL A 51 11.88 4.06 -9.16
C VAL A 51 12.40 2.86 -8.37
N LYS A 52 13.63 2.43 -8.68
CA LYS A 52 14.38 1.41 -7.93
C LYS A 52 14.47 1.76 -6.43
N ASP A 53 14.21 3.05 -6.12
CA ASP A 53 14.04 3.61 -4.78
C ASP A 53 12.69 4.36 -4.60
N ALA A 54 11.55 3.79 -5.02
CA ALA A 54 10.23 4.42 -4.85
C ALA A 54 9.96 4.84 -3.39
N MET A 55 10.54 4.09 -2.45
CA MET A 55 10.52 4.36 -1.02
C MET A 55 11.38 5.56 -0.58
N ASP A 56 12.43 5.92 -1.32
CA ASP A 56 13.27 7.09 -1.00
C ASP A 56 12.75 8.40 -1.57
N THR A 57 11.74 8.33 -2.44
CA THR A 57 11.00 9.52 -2.86
C THR A 57 10.30 10.18 -1.66
N SER A 58 10.03 11.48 -1.76
CA SER A 58 9.26 12.18 -0.73
C SER A 58 7.90 11.53 -0.49
N PHE A 59 7.33 10.90 -1.52
CA PHE A 59 6.07 10.17 -1.48
C PHE A 59 6.21 8.85 -0.72
N GLY A 60 7.18 8.01 -1.09
CA GLY A 60 7.47 6.75 -0.39
C GLY A 60 7.81 6.94 1.09
N ARG A 61 8.55 8.00 1.44
CA ARG A 61 8.83 8.37 2.84
C ARG A 61 7.57 8.74 3.62
N ALA A 62 6.64 9.45 2.99
CA ALA A 62 5.36 9.78 3.63
C ALA A 62 4.49 8.53 3.83
N CYS A 63 4.38 7.66 2.83
CA CYS A 63 3.69 6.38 2.96
C CYS A 63 4.30 5.51 4.06
N ARG A 64 5.64 5.43 4.14
CA ARG A 64 6.35 4.71 5.21
C ARG A 64 6.04 5.29 6.60
N THR A 65 6.05 6.61 6.72
CA THR A 65 5.75 7.30 7.99
C THR A 65 4.32 7.02 8.44
N LYS A 66 3.36 7.08 7.51
CA LYS A 66 1.96 6.77 7.77
C LYS A 66 1.78 5.30 8.16
N ALA A 67 2.44 4.37 7.46
CA ALA A 67 2.41 2.94 7.79
C ALA A 67 3.00 2.63 9.17
N VAL A 68 4.10 3.28 9.55
CA VAL A 68 4.68 3.16 10.91
C VAL A 68 3.71 3.71 11.97
N SER A 69 3.01 4.82 11.67
CA SER A 69 1.97 5.34 12.55
C SER A 69 0.79 4.37 12.67
N ALA A 70 0.36 3.76 11.56
CA ALA A 70 -0.70 2.77 11.53
C ALA A 70 -0.38 1.55 12.40
N CYS A 71 0.88 1.10 12.44
CA CYS A 71 1.33 0.00 13.31
C CYS A 71 1.23 0.34 14.82
N LYS A 72 1.12 1.61 15.19
CA LYS A 72 0.89 2.02 16.59
C LYS A 72 -0.59 1.98 16.96
N ASN A 73 -1.49 1.94 15.98
CA ASN A 73 -2.92 1.85 16.20
C ASN A 73 -3.32 0.38 16.39
N TYR A 74 -3.87 0.08 17.56
CA TYR A 74 -4.27 -1.27 17.96
C TYR A 74 -5.39 -1.84 17.08
N GLN A 75 -6.31 -0.99 16.59
CA GLN A 75 -7.39 -1.42 15.71
C GLN A 75 -6.85 -1.86 14.36
N LEU A 76 -6.00 -1.03 13.74
CA LEU A 76 -5.41 -1.31 12.42
C LEU A 76 -4.54 -2.57 12.41
N THR A 77 -3.81 -2.81 13.49
CA THR A 77 -2.84 -3.91 13.56
C THR A 77 -3.49 -5.27 13.85
N ASN A 78 -4.64 -5.31 14.53
CA ASN A 78 -5.30 -6.56 14.94
C ASN A 78 -6.55 -6.91 14.12
N LEU A 79 -7.28 -5.92 13.61
CA LEU A 79 -8.56 -6.16 12.95
C LEU A 79 -8.43 -6.32 11.43
N PHE A 80 -7.38 -5.75 10.84
CA PHE A 80 -7.23 -5.70 9.38
C PHE A 80 -5.98 -6.41 8.89
N PRO A 81 -6.02 -7.02 7.70
CA PRO A 81 -4.83 -7.59 7.10
C PRO A 81 -3.82 -6.49 6.76
N ALA A 82 -2.54 -6.77 6.98
CA ALA A 82 -1.44 -5.83 6.70
C ALA A 82 -1.44 -5.28 5.26
N ARG A 83 -1.99 -6.04 4.30
CA ARG A 83 -2.19 -5.62 2.90
C ARG A 83 -3.21 -4.49 2.77
N ALA A 84 -4.35 -4.58 3.45
CA ALA A 84 -5.37 -3.54 3.44
C ALA A 84 -4.83 -2.26 4.10
N VAL A 85 -4.12 -2.41 5.24
CA VAL A 85 -3.48 -1.28 5.95
C VAL A 85 -2.45 -0.58 5.06
N ALA A 86 -1.61 -1.33 4.34
CA ALA A 86 -0.63 -0.78 3.42
C ALA A 86 -1.29 0.01 2.27
N LEU A 87 -2.36 -0.54 1.69
CA LEU A 87 -3.10 0.09 0.60
C LEU A 87 -3.85 1.35 1.05
N GLY A 88 -4.48 1.31 2.23
CA GLY A 88 -5.12 2.47 2.83
C GLY A 88 -4.12 3.59 3.16
N CYS A 89 -2.95 3.24 3.69
CA CYS A 89 -1.87 4.22 3.93
C CYS A 89 -1.41 4.90 2.63
N LEU A 90 -1.30 4.13 1.54
CA LEU A 90 -0.96 4.67 0.23
C LEU A 90 -2.05 5.62 -0.28
N HIS A 91 -3.32 5.21 -0.21
CA HIS A 91 -4.46 6.00 -0.68
C HIS A 91 -4.60 7.32 0.07
N VAL A 92 -4.51 7.30 1.40
CA VAL A 92 -4.60 8.52 2.22
C VAL A 92 -3.47 9.50 1.88
N VAL A 93 -2.24 9.01 1.66
CA VAL A 93 -1.13 9.89 1.27
C VAL A 93 -1.29 10.43 -0.15
N MET A 94 -1.94 9.69 -1.05
CA MET A 94 -2.34 10.21 -2.38
C MET A 94 -3.37 11.33 -2.25
N GLU A 95 -4.45 11.10 -1.48
CA GLU A 95 -5.50 12.09 -1.25
C GLU A 95 -4.96 13.37 -0.58
N GLU A 96 -4.10 13.24 0.45
CA GLU A 96 -3.43 14.37 1.12
C GLU A 96 -2.58 15.23 0.16
N ARG A 97 -2.03 14.60 -0.89
CA ARG A 97 -1.23 15.29 -1.91
C ARG A 97 -2.04 15.73 -3.13
N GLY A 98 -3.36 15.56 -3.10
CA GLY A 98 -4.26 15.92 -4.20
C GLY A 98 -4.17 15.01 -5.42
N LEU A 99 -3.52 13.85 -5.30
CA LEU A 99 -3.49 12.84 -6.36
C LEU A 99 -4.84 12.11 -6.36
N ARG A 100 -5.58 12.23 -7.46
CA ARG A 100 -6.84 11.51 -7.67
C ARG A 100 -6.63 10.36 -8.64
N THR A 101 -7.21 9.22 -8.31
CA THR A 101 -7.27 8.07 -9.20
C THR A 101 -8.31 8.33 -10.29
N ALA A 102 -7.99 7.98 -11.55
CA ALA A 102 -8.93 8.13 -12.66
C ALA A 102 -10.07 7.10 -12.59
N ASN A 103 -9.79 5.94 -12.00
CA ASN A 103 -10.72 4.81 -11.89
C ASN A 103 -11.58 4.88 -10.62
N SER A 104 -12.66 4.10 -10.60
CA SER A 104 -13.44 3.94 -9.37
C SER A 104 -12.58 3.33 -8.26
N ARG A 105 -12.85 3.67 -6.99
CA ARG A 105 -12.05 3.18 -5.84
C ARG A 105 -11.93 1.66 -5.82
N LYS A 106 -13.00 0.96 -6.18
CA LYS A 106 -13.03 -0.50 -6.24
C LYS A 106 -12.09 -1.06 -7.32
N GLU A 107 -12.15 -0.52 -8.54
CA GLU A 107 -11.27 -0.94 -9.64
C GLU A 107 -9.80 -0.66 -9.31
N TRP A 108 -9.52 0.49 -8.69
CA TRP A 108 -8.17 0.84 -8.27
C TRP A 108 -7.60 -0.11 -7.20
N VAL A 109 -8.41 -0.47 -6.20
CA VAL A 109 -8.03 -1.46 -5.18
C VAL A 109 -7.79 -2.82 -5.83
N ASP A 110 -8.69 -3.26 -6.70
CA ASP A 110 -8.58 -4.55 -7.39
C ASP A 110 -7.33 -4.64 -8.26
N ASP A 111 -6.96 -3.55 -8.93
CA ASP A 111 -5.78 -3.47 -9.79
C ASP A 111 -4.48 -3.52 -8.97
N ILE A 112 -4.34 -2.64 -7.98
CA ILE A 112 -3.11 -2.57 -7.17
C ILE A 112 -2.92 -3.80 -6.30
N ALA A 113 -3.97 -4.24 -5.62
CA ALA A 113 -3.91 -5.39 -4.72
C ALA A 113 -4.05 -6.73 -5.46
N SER A 114 -4.34 -6.72 -6.78
CA SER A 114 -4.65 -7.91 -7.57
C SER A 114 -5.74 -8.77 -6.91
N ARG A 115 -6.82 -8.14 -6.45
CA ARG A 115 -7.98 -8.77 -5.77
C ARG A 115 -7.64 -9.52 -4.47
N LYS A 116 -6.56 -9.15 -3.79
CA LYS A 116 -6.14 -9.75 -2.51
C LYS A 116 -6.57 -8.96 -1.27
N VAL A 117 -7.32 -7.89 -1.49
CA VAL A 117 -7.80 -6.98 -0.45
C VAL A 117 -9.28 -6.75 -0.73
N ASP A 118 -10.11 -6.99 0.27
CA ASP A 118 -11.54 -6.69 0.19
C ASP A 118 -11.76 -5.18 0.27
N ILE A 119 -12.72 -4.69 -0.52
CA ILE A 119 -13.00 -3.25 -0.60
C ILE A 119 -13.55 -2.72 0.74
N GLU A 120 -14.31 -3.54 1.47
CA GLU A 120 -14.87 -3.20 2.78
C GLU A 120 -13.75 -2.96 3.80
N ASP A 121 -12.81 -3.90 3.91
CA ASP A 121 -11.61 -3.76 4.74
C ASP A 121 -10.79 -2.51 4.38
N PHE A 122 -10.67 -2.21 3.09
CA PHE A 122 -9.97 -1.02 2.61
C PHE A 122 -10.69 0.28 3.03
N GLU A 123 -12.00 0.37 2.84
CA GLU A 123 -12.79 1.56 3.18
C GLU A 123 -12.76 1.83 4.69
N GLU A 124 -12.92 0.81 5.52
CA GLU A 124 -12.82 0.93 6.97
C GLU A 124 -11.42 1.38 7.42
N VAL A 125 -10.37 0.81 6.84
CA VAL A 125 -8.98 1.22 7.12
C VAL A 125 -8.76 2.69 6.76
N VAL A 126 -9.25 3.14 5.60
CA VAL A 126 -9.14 4.53 5.17
C VAL A 126 -9.89 5.46 6.14
N GLU A 127 -11.10 5.09 6.57
CA GLU A 127 -11.88 5.85 7.56
C GLU A 127 -11.12 5.99 8.89
N VAL A 128 -10.53 4.91 9.40
CA VAL A 128 -9.74 4.91 10.63
C VAL A 128 -8.47 5.75 10.47
N LEU A 129 -7.78 5.66 9.33
CA LEU A 129 -6.56 6.43 9.05
C LEU A 129 -6.81 7.92 8.82
N THR A 130 -8.01 8.30 8.40
CA THR A 130 -8.40 9.71 8.18
C THR A 130 -8.83 10.38 9.47
N ARG A 131 -9.34 9.61 10.44
CA ARG A 131 -9.74 10.08 11.77
C ARG A 131 -8.58 10.11 12.78
N SER A 132 -7.48 9.42 12.47
CA SER A 132 -6.27 9.32 13.29
C SER A 132 -5.27 10.43 13.02
#